data_AF-A0A016X325-F1
#
_entry.id   AF-A0A016X325-F1
#
_cell.length_a   1.000
_cell.length_b   1.000
_cell.length_c   1.000
_cell.angle_alpha   90.00
_cell.angle_beta   90.00
_cell.angle_gamma   90.00
#
_symmetry.space_group_name_H-M   'P 1'
#
loop_
_entity.id
_entity.type
_entity.pdbx_description
1 polymer ?
#
loop_
_entity_poly.entity_id
_entity_poly.type
_entity_poly.pdbx_seq_one_letter_code
_entity_poly.pdbx_strand_id
1 'polypeptide(L)'
;MGIVPSWGGATYLPSIVGRSSALHLMTTAPILSSDEAMDIGYVDAIYEEDEEFEDLVASMTRNGAGVCKAQKAMLNALARGEDAEHAVVRSVWGGAAQKAALQRQLAAVVNKKK
;
A
#
# COMPACT_ATOMS: atom_id res chain seq x y z
N MET A 1 -6.04 -3.95 30.18
CA MET A 1 -6.59 -5.33 30.22
C MET A 1 -5.59 -6.37 30.72
N GLY A 2 -4.33 -6.01 31.06
CA GLY A 2 -3.37 -6.99 31.61
C GLY A 2 -2.95 -8.09 30.62
N ILE A 3 -3.06 -7.81 29.31
CA ILE A 3 -2.73 -8.73 28.21
C ILE A 3 -1.87 -8.01 27.18
N VAL A 4 -1.26 -8.79 26.28
CA VAL A 4 -0.50 -8.28 25.13
C VAL A 4 -1.33 -8.43 23.84
N PRO A 5 -1.11 -7.58 22.81
CA PRO A 5 -1.77 -7.72 21.51
C PRO A 5 -1.40 -9.05 20.82
N SER A 6 -2.35 -9.97 20.65
CA SER A 6 -2.10 -11.32 20.11
C SER A 6 -2.67 -11.60 18.72
N TRP A 7 -3.47 -10.70 18.15
CA TRP A 7 -4.09 -10.84 16.81
C TRP A 7 -3.25 -10.17 15.71
N GLY A 8 -1.94 -10.36 15.77
CA GLY A 8 -0.99 -9.72 14.87
C GLY A 8 -0.61 -8.29 15.25
N GLY A 9 -1.23 -7.67 16.26
CA GLY A 9 -0.83 -6.33 16.73
C GLY A 9 0.65 -6.23 17.12
N ALA A 10 1.16 -7.24 17.86
CA ALA A 10 2.58 -7.33 18.18
C ALA A 10 3.49 -7.65 16.98
N THR A 11 2.92 -8.14 15.87
CA THR A 11 3.63 -8.46 14.64
C THR A 11 3.69 -7.26 13.69
N TYR A 12 2.56 -6.59 13.47
CA TYR A 12 2.43 -5.51 12.48
C TYR A 12 2.90 -4.16 13.01
N LEU A 13 2.63 -3.84 14.29
CA LEU A 13 2.95 -2.53 14.83
C LEU A 13 4.45 -2.19 14.70
N PRO A 14 5.41 -3.09 15.03
CA PRO A 14 6.82 -2.81 14.85
C PRO A 14 7.25 -2.61 13.39
N SER A 15 6.56 -3.23 12.41
CA SER A 15 6.85 -3.02 10.98
C SER A 15 6.32 -1.71 10.43
N ILE A 16 5.36 -1.09 11.14
CA ILE A 16 4.74 0.19 10.74
C ILE A 16 5.51 1.35 11.39
N VAL A 17 5.56 1.38 12.73
CA VAL A 17 6.10 2.52 13.49
C VAL A 17 7.53 2.31 14.00
N GLY A 18 8.14 1.17 13.69
CA GLY A 18 9.43 0.75 14.23
C GLY A 18 9.36 0.14 15.64
N ARG A 19 10.37 -0.66 15.98
CA ARG A 19 10.38 -1.46 17.23
C ARG A 19 10.29 -0.62 18.51
N SER A 20 10.97 0.51 18.57
CA SER A 20 11.01 1.37 19.77
C SER A 20 9.66 2.00 20.05
N SER A 21 9.07 2.66 19.04
CA SER A 21 7.75 3.27 19.14
C SER A 21 6.68 2.23 19.44
N ALA A 22 6.73 1.06 18.79
CA ALA A 22 5.80 -0.03 19.08
C ALA A 22 5.84 -0.47 20.54
N LEU A 23 7.03 -0.64 21.13
CA LEU A 23 7.17 -1.00 22.55
C LEU A 23 6.62 0.10 23.47
N HIS A 24 6.88 1.37 23.16
CA HIS A 24 6.31 2.49 23.89
C HIS A 24 4.77 2.42 23.85
N LEU A 25 4.18 2.40 22.66
CA LEU A 25 2.72 2.33 22.48
C LEU A 25 2.08 1.13 23.18
N MET A 26 2.69 -0.06 23.10
CA MET A 26 2.15 -1.28 23.71
C MET A 26 2.21 -1.24 25.25
N THR A 27 3.16 -0.52 25.83
CA THR A 27 3.36 -0.46 27.28
C THR A 27 2.61 0.71 27.92
N THR A 28 2.45 1.83 27.22
CA THR A 28 1.78 3.04 27.72
C THR A 28 0.33 3.16 27.29
N ALA A 29 -0.09 2.46 26.23
CA ALA A 29 -1.43 2.50 25.65
C ALA A 29 -1.99 3.94 25.50
N PRO A 30 -1.24 4.86 24.85
CA PRO A 30 -1.68 6.25 24.75
C PRO A 30 -2.82 6.38 23.74
N ILE A 31 -3.60 7.44 23.88
CA ILE A 31 -4.50 7.92 22.83
C ILE A 31 -3.69 8.91 21.98
N LEU A 32 -3.57 8.64 20.69
CA LEU A 32 -2.83 9.49 19.75
C LEU A 32 -3.76 10.47 19.04
N SER A 33 -3.29 11.70 18.80
CA SER A 33 -3.88 12.59 17.80
C SER A 33 -3.56 12.10 16.37
N SER A 34 -4.23 12.67 15.37
CA SER A 34 -3.91 12.41 13.96
C SER A 34 -2.47 12.79 13.63
N ASP A 35 -2.02 13.94 14.12
CA ASP A 35 -0.66 14.46 13.87
C ASP A 35 0.41 13.56 14.52
N GLU A 36 0.20 13.17 15.77
CA GLU A 36 1.13 12.24 16.47
C GLU A 36 1.20 10.89 15.77
N ALA A 37 0.07 10.39 15.25
CA ALA A 37 0.02 9.14 14.50
C ALA A 37 0.76 9.25 13.15
N MET A 38 0.67 10.41 12.47
CA MET A 38 1.40 10.68 11.24
C MET A 38 2.90 10.75 11.48
N ASP A 39 3.33 11.47 12.53
CA ASP A 39 4.74 11.65 12.86
C ASP A 39 5.48 10.33 13.12
N ILE A 40 4.79 9.34 13.70
CA ILE A 40 5.35 8.01 13.94
C ILE A 40 5.14 7.04 12.76
N GLY A 41 4.53 7.48 11.67
CA GLY A 41 4.23 6.67 10.49
C GLY A 41 3.13 5.63 10.71
N TYR A 42 2.25 5.82 11.70
CA TYR A 42 1.11 4.94 11.94
C TYR A 42 -0.03 5.17 10.94
N VAL A 43 -0.13 6.38 10.39
CA VAL A 43 -1.03 6.74 9.28
C VAL A 43 -0.24 7.33 8.12
N ASP A 44 -0.73 7.13 6.89
CA ASP A 44 -0.05 7.57 5.67
C ASP A 44 -0.52 8.96 5.17
N ALA A 45 -1.73 9.37 5.55
CA ALA A 45 -2.35 10.63 5.12
C ALA A 45 -3.30 11.17 6.20
N ILE A 46 -3.37 12.50 6.32
CA ILE A 46 -4.40 13.24 7.04
C ILE A 46 -5.10 14.12 6.01
N TYR A 47 -6.42 14.19 6.07
CA TYR A 47 -7.25 14.98 5.16
C TYR A 47 -8.37 15.67 5.95
N GLU A 48 -8.85 16.79 5.45
CA GLU A 48 -9.92 17.59 6.06
C GLU A 48 -11.24 17.41 5.30
N GLU A 49 -11.17 17.19 3.98
CA GLU A 49 -12.34 17.03 3.11
C GLU A 49 -12.40 15.63 2.49
N ASP A 50 -13.62 15.08 2.36
CA ASP A 50 -13.82 13.74 1.78
C ASP A 50 -13.30 13.63 0.33
N GLU A 51 -13.30 14.72 -0.43
CA GLU A 51 -12.79 14.75 -1.81
C GLU A 51 -11.28 14.46 -1.87
N GLU A 52 -10.50 14.91 -0.88
CA GLU A 52 -9.06 14.64 -0.79
C GLU A 52 -8.78 13.14 -0.60
N PHE A 53 -9.63 12.46 0.18
CA PHE A 53 -9.57 11.01 0.36
C PHE A 53 -9.93 10.26 -0.92
N GLU A 54 -10.98 10.69 -1.63
CA GLU A 54 -11.37 10.08 -2.90
C GLU A 54 -10.29 10.24 -3.97
N ASP A 55 -9.63 11.41 -4.04
CA ASP A 55 -8.49 11.65 -4.93
C ASP A 55 -7.30 10.74 -4.60
N LEU A 56 -7.01 10.54 -3.31
CA LEU A 56 -5.98 9.60 -2.87
C LEU A 56 -6.29 8.17 -3.34
N VAL A 57 -7.51 7.69 -3.11
CA VAL A 57 -7.95 6.35 -3.56
C VAL A 57 -7.94 6.23 -5.09
N ALA A 58 -8.38 7.27 -5.81
CA ALA A 58 -8.37 7.32 -7.26
C ALA A 58 -6.93 7.23 -7.80
N SER A 59 -5.97 7.90 -7.15
CA SER A 59 -4.56 7.84 -7.52
C SER A 59 -3.98 6.43 -7.44
N MET A 60 -4.32 5.69 -6.38
CA MET A 60 -3.89 4.31 -6.15
C MET A 60 -4.55 3.33 -7.14
N THR A 61 -5.78 3.62 -7.55
CA THR A 61 -6.61 2.74 -8.40
C THR A 61 -6.60 3.07 -9.88
N ARG A 62 -5.85 4.10 -10.32
CA ARG A 62 -5.82 4.61 -11.70
C ARG A 62 -5.52 3.59 -12.79
N ASN A 63 -4.80 2.52 -12.46
CA ASN A 63 -4.43 1.44 -13.39
C ASN A 63 -5.45 0.28 -13.41
N GLY A 64 -6.54 0.42 -12.66
CA GLY A 64 -7.59 -0.57 -12.49
C GLY A 64 -7.37 -1.44 -11.25
N ALA A 65 -8.46 -1.75 -10.55
CA ALA A 65 -8.44 -2.51 -9.30
C ALA A 65 -7.73 -3.88 -9.40
N GLY A 66 -7.74 -4.52 -10.57
CA GLY A 66 -7.00 -5.77 -10.80
C GLY A 66 -5.48 -5.61 -10.66
N VAL A 67 -4.93 -4.50 -11.15
CA VAL A 67 -3.50 -4.19 -11.02
C VAL A 67 -3.16 -3.87 -9.56
N CYS A 68 -4.00 -3.11 -8.86
CA CYS A 68 -3.80 -2.81 -7.43
C CYS A 68 -3.79 -4.08 -6.57
N LYS A 69 -4.72 -5.01 -6.85
CA LYS A 69 -4.75 -6.32 -6.19
C LYS A 69 -3.46 -7.11 -6.46
N ALA A 70 -2.96 -7.08 -7.70
CA ALA A 70 -1.71 -7.75 -8.05
C ALA A 70 -0.49 -7.11 -7.38
N GLN A 71 -0.44 -5.78 -7.24
CA GLN A 71 0.62 -5.08 -6.50
C GLN A 71 0.65 -5.52 -5.03
N LYS A 72 -0.52 -5.58 -4.37
CA LYS A 72 -0.62 -6.14 -3.01
C LYS A 72 -0.21 -7.62 -2.96
N ALA A 73 -0.64 -8.41 -3.94
CA ALA A 73 -0.29 -9.83 -4.02
C ALA A 73 1.22 -10.04 -4.18
N MET A 74 1.91 -9.15 -4.90
CA MET A 74 3.37 -9.20 -5.06
C MET A 74 4.08 -9.06 -3.71
N LEU A 75 3.70 -8.06 -2.89
CA LEU A 75 4.29 -7.88 -1.56
C LEU A 75 4.13 -9.13 -0.68
N ASN A 76 2.96 -9.78 -0.74
CA ASN A 76 2.72 -11.02 -0.01
C ASN A 76 3.49 -12.23 -0.58
N ALA A 77 3.82 -12.20 -1.87
CA ALA A 77 4.55 -13.27 -2.54
C ALA A 77 6.04 -13.26 -2.18
N LEU A 78 6.62 -12.12 -1.83
CA LEU A 78 8.03 -11.99 -1.42
C LEU A 78 8.39 -12.95 -0.26
N ALA A 79 7.48 -13.13 0.69
CA ALA A 79 7.67 -14.05 1.80
C ALA A 79 7.55 -15.54 1.43
N ARG A 80 7.13 -15.85 0.19
CA ARG A 80 6.82 -17.20 -0.31
C ARG A 80 7.81 -17.67 -1.39
N GLY A 81 8.66 -16.77 -1.90
CA GLY A 81 9.71 -17.06 -2.87
C GLY A 81 9.30 -16.88 -4.34
N GLU A 82 10.28 -17.09 -5.21
CA GLU A 82 10.27 -16.71 -6.63
C GLU A 82 9.08 -17.26 -7.42
N ASP A 83 8.66 -18.50 -7.17
CA ASP A 83 7.52 -19.11 -7.86
C ASP A 83 6.20 -18.34 -7.60
N ALA A 84 6.00 -17.87 -6.37
CA ALA A 84 4.82 -17.08 -6.01
C ALA A 84 4.87 -15.69 -6.68
N GLU A 85 6.04 -15.07 -6.73
CA GLU A 85 6.25 -13.78 -7.41
C GLU A 85 5.97 -13.90 -8.90
N HIS A 86 6.53 -14.93 -9.55
CA HIS A 86 6.28 -15.24 -10.96
C HIS A 86 4.80 -15.51 -11.26
N ALA A 87 4.08 -16.18 -10.37
CA ALA A 87 2.65 -16.38 -10.52
C ALA A 87 1.88 -15.04 -10.55
N VAL A 88 2.25 -14.09 -9.69
CA VAL A 88 1.65 -12.75 -9.68
C VAL A 88 1.96 -12.01 -11.00
N VAL A 89 3.23 -12.02 -11.45
CA VAL A 89 3.59 -11.37 -12.73
C VAL A 89 2.79 -11.96 -13.89
N ARG A 90 2.72 -13.29 -13.99
CA ARG A 90 1.96 -14.00 -15.04
C ARG A 90 0.47 -13.62 -15.05
N SER A 91 -0.10 -13.28 -13.89
CA SER A 91 -1.52 -12.89 -13.79
C SER A 91 -1.84 -11.54 -14.43
N VAL A 92 -0.87 -10.63 -14.51
CA VAL A 92 -1.06 -9.28 -15.07
C VAL A 92 -0.38 -9.08 -16.41
N TRP A 93 0.68 -9.84 -16.69
CA TRP A 93 1.45 -9.74 -17.92
C TRP A 93 0.63 -10.22 -19.13
N GLY A 94 0.61 -9.43 -20.19
CA GLY A 94 -0.24 -9.61 -21.37
C GLY A 94 -1.72 -9.26 -21.14
N GLY A 95 -2.10 -8.84 -19.94
CA GLY A 95 -3.47 -8.48 -19.58
C GLY A 95 -3.97 -7.20 -20.26
N ALA A 96 -5.29 -7.00 -20.23
CA ALA A 96 -5.93 -5.84 -20.86
C ALA A 96 -5.40 -4.50 -20.32
N ALA A 97 -5.18 -4.41 -18.99
CA ALA A 97 -4.65 -3.20 -18.36
C ALA A 97 -3.23 -2.87 -18.84
N GLN A 98 -2.34 -3.87 -18.93
CA GLN A 98 -0.97 -3.65 -19.42
C GLN A 98 -0.98 -3.23 -20.90
N LYS A 99 -1.76 -3.90 -21.74
CA LYS A 99 -1.90 -3.56 -23.16
C LYS A 99 -2.41 -2.14 -23.36
N ALA A 100 -3.43 -1.73 -22.60
CA ALA A 100 -3.95 -0.37 -22.63
C ALA A 100 -2.90 0.66 -22.19
N ALA A 101 -2.12 0.36 -21.15
CA ALA A 101 -1.03 1.23 -20.69
C ALA A 101 0.05 1.40 -21.78
N LEU A 102 0.47 0.30 -22.43
CA LEU A 102 1.43 0.34 -23.53
C LEU A 102 0.92 1.18 -24.71
N GLN A 103 -0.35 1.02 -25.09
CA GLN A 103 -0.96 1.83 -26.15
C GLN A 103 -0.95 3.32 -25.83
N ARG A 104 -1.28 3.71 -24.59
CA ARG A 104 -1.22 5.12 -24.15
C ARG A 104 0.20 5.68 -24.23
N GLN A 105 1.20 4.92 -23.78
CA GLN A 105 2.61 5.32 -23.84
C GLN A 105 3.09 5.48 -25.28
N LEU A 106 2.76 4.54 -26.17
CA LEU A 106 3.10 4.61 -27.59
C LEU A 106 2.48 5.86 -28.24
N ALA A 107 1.19 6.13 -27.99
CA ALA A 107 0.52 7.31 -28.51
C ALA A 107 1.17 8.62 -28.02
N ALA A 108 1.55 8.69 -26.73
CA ALA A 108 2.22 9.86 -26.17
C ALA A 108 3.58 10.13 -26.81
N VAL A 109 4.37 9.08 -27.09
CA VAL A 109 5.67 9.20 -27.76
C VAL A 109 5.51 9.67 -29.21
N VAL A 110 4.52 9.14 -29.94
CA VAL A 110 4.23 9.57 -31.31
C VAL A 110 3.81 11.03 -31.36
N ASN A 111 2.97 11.48 -30.43
CA ASN A 111 2.48 12.86 -30.39
C ASN A 111 3.55 13.87 -29.96
N LYS A 112 4.53 13.48 -29.15
CA LYS A 112 5.68 14.34 -28.80
C LYS A 112 6.66 14.61 -29.95
N LYS A 113 6.59 13.82 -31.04
CA LYS A 113 7.43 14.00 -32.24
C LYS A 113 6.79 14.90 -33.31
N LYS A 114 5.56 15.37 -33.10
CA LYS A 114 4.91 16.43 -33.89
C LYS A 114 5.05 17.76 -33.18
#